data_AF-A0AAV9BSC2-F1
#
_entry.id   AF-A0AAV9BSC2-F1
#
_cell.length_a   1.000
_cell.length_b   1.000
_cell.length_c   1.000
_cell.angle_alpha   90.00
_cell.angle_beta   90.00
_cell.angle_gamma   90.00
#
_symmetry.space_group_name_H-M   'P 1'
#
loop_
_entity.id
_entity.type
_entity.pdbx_description
1 polymer ?
#
loop_
_entity_poly.entity_id
_entity_poly.type
_entity_poly.pdbx_seq_one_letter_code
_entity_poly.pdbx_strand_id
1 'polypeptide(L)'
;MHNSSSAGATSKQKAGTSSQASEASLKRKRGVFQKDLQHMMYGFGDDANPLPETVSFLEDIVVEYVTDMVHKAQDIATKRGKLLTEDFLFLIRKDLPKLRRCTELLSMNEELKQARKAFEVDEEKLANPE
;
A
#
# COMPACT_ATOMS: atom_id res chain seq x y z
N MET A 1 55.90 27.85 17.19
CA MET A 1 54.55 27.58 17.73
C MET A 1 53.55 27.78 16.60
N HIS A 2 52.86 26.70 16.23
CA HIS A 2 51.48 26.55 15.69
C HIS A 2 50.73 27.82 15.20
N ASN A 3 49.85 27.85 14.19
CA ASN A 3 49.28 26.90 13.23
C ASN A 3 48.23 27.71 12.40
N SER A 4 48.07 27.35 11.12
CA SER A 4 46.88 27.41 10.24
C SER A 4 45.98 28.65 10.06
N SER A 5 45.89 29.04 8.78
CA SER A 5 44.70 29.23 7.91
C SER A 5 43.29 28.99 8.48
N SER A 6 42.32 29.86 8.14
CA SER A 6 41.13 29.49 7.33
C SER A 6 40.14 30.65 7.17
N ALA A 7 39.61 30.76 5.95
CA ALA A 7 38.56 31.70 5.56
C ALA A 7 37.20 31.24 6.09
N GLY A 8 36.42 32.17 6.65
CA GLY A 8 35.04 31.91 7.07
C GLY A 8 34.09 31.89 5.88
N ALA A 9 33.61 30.70 5.53
CA ALA A 9 32.46 30.52 4.65
C ALA A 9 31.18 30.48 5.51
N THR A 10 30.29 31.45 5.34
CA THR A 10 28.94 31.42 5.91
C THR A 10 28.07 30.39 5.18
N SER A 11 27.80 29.27 5.86
CA SER A 11 26.84 28.25 5.45
C SER A 11 25.41 28.67 5.84
N LYS A 12 24.58 28.98 4.85
CA LYS A 12 23.14 29.20 5.02
C LYS A 12 22.44 27.84 4.90
N GLN A 13 22.14 27.20 6.03
CA GLN A 13 21.29 26.01 6.08
C GLN A 13 19.87 26.38 5.64
N LYS A 14 19.36 25.72 4.59
CA LYS A 14 17.96 25.80 4.15
C LYS A 14 17.23 24.56 4.66
N ALA A 15 16.57 24.68 5.81
CA ALA A 15 15.59 23.71 6.29
C ALA A 15 14.20 24.07 5.73
N GLY A 16 13.47 23.07 5.22
CA GLY A 16 12.04 23.18 4.93
C GLY A 16 11.65 23.15 3.44
N THR A 17 11.61 21.95 2.83
CA THR A 17 10.89 21.73 1.54
C THR A 17 10.21 20.35 1.46
N SER A 18 10.27 19.50 2.48
CA SER A 18 9.73 18.12 2.40
C SER A 18 8.21 18.03 2.45
N SER A 19 7.50 19.04 2.96
CA SER A 19 6.05 19.02 3.16
C SER A 19 5.22 19.41 1.94
N GLN A 20 5.79 20.12 0.95
CA GLN A 20 5.04 20.54 -0.24
C GLN A 20 5.02 19.48 -1.36
N ALA A 21 6.05 18.63 -1.44
CA ALA A 21 6.11 17.58 -2.46
C ALA A 21 5.10 16.44 -2.20
N SER A 22 4.81 16.14 -0.93
CA SER A 22 3.85 15.11 -0.53
C SER A 22 2.41 15.52 -0.88
N GLU A 23 1.99 16.75 -0.60
CA GLU A 23 0.64 17.23 -0.94
C GLU A 23 0.38 17.23 -2.45
N ALA A 24 1.36 17.67 -3.26
CA ALA A 24 1.21 17.73 -4.71
C ALA A 24 1.12 16.33 -5.35
N SER A 25 1.75 15.32 -4.75
CA SER A 25 1.70 13.94 -5.22
C SER A 25 0.37 13.25 -4.89
N LEU A 26 -0.27 13.61 -3.76
CA LEU A 26 -1.58 13.07 -3.36
C LEU A 26 -2.72 13.66 -4.21
N LYS A 27 -2.68 14.96 -4.52
CA LYS A 27 -3.66 15.62 -5.40
C LYS A 27 -3.72 14.99 -6.79
N ARG A 28 -2.63 14.39 -7.28
CA ARG A 28 -2.55 13.76 -8.61
C ARG A 28 -3.24 12.38 -8.67
N LYS A 29 -3.67 11.81 -7.54
CA LYS A 29 -4.28 10.48 -7.43
C LYS A 29 -5.76 10.49 -7.00
N ARG A 30 -6.42 11.65 -6.96
CA ARG A 30 -7.86 11.72 -6.67
C ARG A 30 -8.65 11.06 -7.79
N GLY A 31 -9.70 10.32 -7.46
CA GLY A 31 -10.58 9.66 -8.42
C GLY A 31 -10.15 8.25 -8.83
N VAL A 32 -9.07 7.69 -8.27
CA VAL A 32 -8.57 6.37 -8.66
C VAL A 32 -9.50 5.26 -8.18
N PHE A 33 -10.14 5.43 -7.02
CA PHE A 33 -10.97 4.39 -6.41
C PHE A 33 -12.47 4.64 -6.55
N GLN A 34 -12.91 5.74 -7.16
CA GLN A 34 -14.33 6.14 -7.14
C GLN A 34 -15.26 5.06 -7.70
N LYS A 35 -14.89 4.43 -8.82
CA LYS A 35 -15.70 3.37 -9.42
C LYS A 35 -15.80 2.15 -8.49
N ASP A 36 -14.69 1.72 -7.90
CA ASP A 36 -14.67 0.54 -7.05
C ASP A 36 -15.36 0.80 -5.71
N LEU A 37 -15.22 2.02 -5.16
CA LEU A 37 -15.89 2.46 -3.94
C LEU A 37 -17.40 2.51 -4.11
N GLN A 38 -17.93 2.94 -5.25
CA GLN A 38 -19.38 2.89 -5.51
C GLN A 38 -19.93 1.47 -5.41
N HIS A 39 -19.28 0.50 -6.07
CA HIS A 39 -19.70 -0.91 -5.99
C HIS A 39 -19.55 -1.47 -4.58
N MET A 40 -18.50 -1.07 -3.86
CA MET A 40 -18.29 -1.48 -2.48
C MET A 40 -19.38 -0.91 -1.56
N MET A 41 -19.71 0.37 -1.68
CA MET A 41 -20.77 1.04 -0.91
C MET A 41 -22.11 0.32 -1.12
N TYR A 42 -22.49 0.03 -2.36
CA TYR A 42 -23.66 -0.78 -2.67
C TYR A 42 -23.60 -2.19 -2.05
N GLY A 43 -22.43 -2.85 -2.11
CA GLY A 43 -22.20 -4.15 -1.46
C GLY A 43 -22.34 -4.12 0.06
N PHE A 44 -22.17 -2.96 0.70
CA PHE A 44 -22.43 -2.73 2.12
C PHE A 44 -23.85 -2.21 2.41
N GLY A 45 -24.71 -2.11 1.39
CA GLY A 45 -26.13 -1.76 1.51
C GLY A 45 -26.47 -0.29 1.26
N ASP A 46 -25.54 0.49 0.68
CA ASP A 46 -25.82 1.86 0.22
C ASP A 46 -26.59 1.87 -1.12
N ASP A 47 -26.95 3.06 -1.60
CA ASP A 47 -27.61 3.25 -2.90
C ASP A 47 -26.71 2.80 -4.07
N ALA A 48 -27.34 2.35 -5.16
CA ALA A 48 -26.61 1.96 -6.37
C ALA A 48 -25.92 3.15 -7.07
N ASN A 49 -26.42 4.37 -6.85
CA ASN A 49 -25.88 5.62 -7.35
C ASN A 49 -25.66 6.61 -6.19
N PRO A 50 -24.67 6.37 -5.31
CA PRO A 50 -24.39 7.25 -4.19
C PRO A 50 -23.93 8.63 -4.68
N LEU A 51 -24.10 9.65 -3.83
CA LEU A 51 -23.69 11.01 -4.15
C LEU A 51 -22.17 11.08 -4.45
N PRO A 52 -21.74 11.75 -5.54
CA PRO A 52 -20.32 11.88 -5.88
C PRO A 52 -19.47 12.46 -4.75
N GLU A 53 -20.03 13.37 -3.97
CA GLU A 53 -19.39 13.98 -2.80
C GLU A 53 -19.11 12.96 -1.71
N THR A 54 -20.05 12.04 -1.44
CA THR A 54 -19.87 10.94 -0.48
C THR A 54 -18.78 9.99 -0.92
N VAL A 55 -18.76 9.63 -2.22
CA VAL A 55 -17.72 8.75 -2.77
C VAL A 55 -16.34 9.41 -2.67
N SER A 56 -16.24 10.70 -3.02
CA SER A 56 -14.98 11.44 -2.91
C SER A 56 -14.51 11.57 -1.46
N PHE A 57 -15.43 11.76 -0.51
CA PHE A 57 -15.07 11.83 0.90
C PHE A 57 -14.62 10.47 1.44
N LEU A 58 -15.29 9.39 1.05
CA LEU A 58 -14.88 8.05 1.41
C LEU A 58 -13.51 7.69 0.82
N GLU A 59 -13.21 8.14 -0.41
CA GLU A 59 -11.90 7.99 -1.02
C GLU A 59 -10.80 8.64 -0.17
N ASP A 60 -11.02 9.88 0.31
CA ASP A 60 -10.07 10.58 1.17
C ASP A 60 -9.81 9.79 2.47
N ILE A 61 -10.88 9.28 3.12
CA ILE A 61 -10.77 8.44 4.34
C ILE A 61 -9.98 7.15 4.07
N VAL A 62 -10.27 6.47 2.96
CA VAL A 62 -9.61 5.21 2.61
C VAL A 62 -8.13 5.43 2.34
N VAL A 63 -7.76 6.49 1.63
CA VAL A 63 -6.36 6.83 1.36
C VAL A 63 -5.61 7.13 2.65
N GLU A 64 -6.21 7.88 3.57
CA GLU A 64 -5.64 8.15 4.90
C GLU A 64 -5.43 6.85 5.68
N TYR A 65 -6.48 6.02 5.77
CA TYR A 65 -6.43 4.75 6.49
C TYR A 65 -5.34 3.80 5.97
N VAL A 66 -5.23 3.63 4.65
CA VAL A 66 -4.22 2.76 4.04
C VAL A 66 -2.82 3.32 4.29
N THR A 67 -2.64 4.63 4.17
CA THR A 67 -1.36 5.29 4.43
C THR A 67 -0.90 5.05 5.87
N ASP A 68 -1.80 5.27 6.83
CA ASP A 68 -1.54 5.03 8.26
C ASP A 68 -1.24 3.56 8.57
N MET A 69 -1.98 2.64 7.95
CA MET A 69 -1.75 1.21 8.13
C MET A 69 -0.37 0.80 7.62
N VAL A 70 0.05 1.31 6.45
CA VAL A 70 1.36 1.01 5.87
C VAL A 70 2.49 1.58 6.74
N HIS A 71 2.35 2.79 7.29
CA HIS A 71 3.35 3.34 8.23
C HIS A 71 3.51 2.44 9.46
N LYS A 72 2.40 2.03 10.10
CA LYS A 72 2.43 1.13 11.25
C LYS A 72 3.07 -0.23 10.91
N ALA A 73 2.81 -0.74 9.71
CA ALA A 73 3.38 -2.01 9.25
C ALA A 73 4.90 -1.87 9.00
N GLN A 74 5.32 -0.74 8.43
CA GLN A 74 6.72 -0.40 8.20
C GLN A 74 7.50 -0.27 9.52
N ASP A 75 6.90 0.30 10.57
CA ASP A 75 7.54 0.39 11.89
C ASP A 75 7.86 -1.00 12.46
N ILE A 76 6.97 -1.97 12.27
CA ILE A 76 7.19 -3.38 12.64
C ILE A 76 8.29 -3.99 11.78
N ALA A 77 8.23 -3.75 10.47
CA ALA A 77 9.18 -4.28 9.48
C ALA A 77 10.59 -3.71 9.62
N THR A 78 10.76 -2.57 10.29
CA THR A 78 12.03 -1.82 10.38
C THR A 78 13.19 -2.68 10.87
N LYS A 79 12.95 -3.59 11.83
CA LYS A 79 13.98 -4.50 12.33
C LYS A 79 14.47 -5.50 11.28
N ARG A 80 13.60 -5.86 10.33
CA ARG A 80 13.90 -6.79 9.23
C ARG A 80 14.39 -6.07 7.98
N GLY A 81 14.12 -4.76 7.85
CA GLY A 81 14.47 -3.95 6.68
C GLY A 81 13.61 -4.21 5.44
N LYS A 82 12.57 -5.05 5.55
CA LYS A 82 11.66 -5.38 4.45
C LYS A 82 10.23 -5.57 4.95
N LEU A 83 9.29 -4.82 4.36
CA LEU A 83 7.85 -4.95 4.58
C LEU A 83 7.34 -6.25 3.94
N LEU A 84 6.64 -7.07 4.72
CA LEU A 84 6.03 -8.32 4.29
C LEU A 84 4.55 -8.37 4.70
N THR A 85 3.82 -9.34 4.16
CA THR A 85 2.39 -9.56 4.45
C THR A 85 2.14 -9.82 5.93
N GLU A 86 3.06 -10.49 6.61
CA GLU A 86 2.95 -10.85 8.03
C GLU A 86 2.91 -9.61 8.93
N ASP A 87 3.47 -8.48 8.50
CA ASP A 87 3.43 -7.24 9.28
C ASP A 87 2.00 -6.68 9.34
N PHE A 88 1.25 -6.80 8.25
CA PHE A 88 -0.17 -6.43 8.20
C PHE A 88 -1.02 -7.39 9.03
N LEU A 89 -0.75 -8.70 8.95
CA LEU A 89 -1.43 -9.71 9.78
C LEU A 89 -1.18 -9.45 11.27
N PHE A 90 0.04 -9.05 11.63
CA PHE A 90 0.36 -8.67 13.00
C PHE A 90 -0.45 -7.45 13.45
N LEU A 91 -0.61 -6.42 12.63
CA LEU A 91 -1.43 -5.25 12.99
C LEU A 91 -2.88 -5.63 13.30
N ILE A 92 -3.50 -6.48 12.49
CA ILE A 92 -4.90 -6.88 12.64
C ILE A 92 -5.12 -8.05 13.60
N ARG A 93 -4.07 -8.56 14.27
CA ARG A 93 -4.12 -9.79 15.09
C ARG A 93 -5.16 -9.80 16.22
N LYS A 94 -5.67 -8.64 16.62
CA LYS A 94 -6.68 -8.49 17.66
C LYS A 94 -8.12 -8.53 17.12
N ASP A 95 -8.29 -8.36 15.82
CA ASP A 95 -9.56 -8.50 15.12
C ASP A 95 -9.61 -9.91 14.49
N LEU A 96 -10.10 -10.88 15.27
CA LEU A 96 -10.12 -12.28 14.86
C LEU A 96 -10.93 -12.53 13.56
N PRO A 97 -12.11 -11.91 13.35
CA PRO A 97 -12.82 -12.01 12.08
C PRO A 97 -12.00 -11.52 10.88
N LYS A 98 -11.39 -10.33 10.95
CA LYS A 98 -10.55 -9.82 9.86
C LYS A 98 -9.31 -10.69 9.64
N LEU A 99 -8.65 -11.10 10.72
CA LEU A 99 -7.47 -11.96 10.64
C LEU A 99 -7.79 -13.27 9.93
N ARG A 100 -8.88 -13.96 10.33
CA ARG A 100 -9.30 -15.21 9.68
C ARG A 100 -9.55 -15.01 8.20
N ARG A 101 -10.32 -13.97 7.86
CA ARG A 101 -10.65 -13.66 6.47
C ARG A 101 -9.40 -13.40 5.62
N CYS A 102 -8.43 -12.65 6.16
CA CYS A 102 -7.16 -12.41 5.46
C CYS A 102 -6.37 -13.71 5.24
N THR A 103 -6.29 -14.58 6.25
CA THR A 103 -5.59 -15.87 6.13
C THR A 103 -6.24 -16.77 5.08
N GLU A 104 -7.57 -16.86 5.04
CA GLU A 104 -8.30 -17.61 4.02
C GLU A 104 -8.01 -17.11 2.60
N LEU A 105 -8.06 -15.78 2.40
CA LEU A 105 -7.79 -15.18 1.09
C LEU A 105 -6.33 -15.39 0.63
N LEU A 106 -5.37 -15.37 1.55
CA LEU A 106 -3.97 -15.64 1.24
C LEU A 106 -3.76 -17.11 0.84
N SER A 107 -4.37 -18.06 1.57
CA SER A 107 -4.34 -19.49 1.22
C SER A 107 -4.90 -19.73 -0.17
N MET A 108 -6.10 -19.19 -0.44
CA MET A 108 -6.74 -19.34 -1.75
C MET A 108 -5.91 -18.72 -2.88
N ASN A 109 -5.28 -17.56 -2.65
CA ASN A 109 -4.41 -16.95 -3.65
C ASN A 109 -3.16 -17.81 -3.94
N GLU A 110 -2.61 -18.47 -2.92
CA GLU A 110 -1.50 -19.41 -3.09
C GLU A 110 -1.92 -20.64 -3.91
N GLU A 111 -3.07 -21.23 -3.61
CA GLU A 111 -3.65 -22.33 -4.39
C GLU A 111 -3.87 -21.95 -5.86
N LEU A 112 -4.43 -20.76 -6.12
CA LEU A 112 -4.63 -20.26 -7.48
C LEU A 112 -3.30 -20.05 -8.22
N LYS A 113 -2.26 -19.57 -7.53
CA LYS A 113 -0.92 -19.44 -8.14
C LYS A 113 -0.32 -20.79 -8.49
N GLN A 114 -0.45 -21.77 -7.61
CA GLN A 114 0.02 -23.14 -7.86
C GLN A 114 -0.72 -23.76 -9.05
N ALA A 115 -2.04 -23.61 -9.10
CA ALA A 115 -2.86 -24.08 -10.21
C ALA A 115 -2.41 -23.47 -11.54
N ARG A 116 -2.25 -22.14 -11.62
CA ARG A 116 -1.77 -21.46 -12.84
C ARG A 116 -0.42 -21.97 -13.31
N LYS A 117 0.53 -22.15 -12.37
CA LYS A 117 1.86 -22.66 -12.69
C LYS A 117 1.85 -24.09 -13.25
N ALA A 118 0.93 -24.93 -12.78
CA ALA A 118 0.80 -26.29 -13.29
C ALA A 118 0.44 -26.32 -14.79
N PHE A 119 -0.35 -25.36 -15.27
CA PHE A 119 -0.73 -25.26 -16.69
C PHE A 119 0.35 -24.61 -17.57
N GLU A 120 1.15 -23.67 -17.05
CA GLU A 120 2.26 -23.05 -17.82
C GLU A 120 3.39 -24.05 -18.14
N VAL A 121 3.63 -25.03 -17.26
CA VAL A 121 4.68 -26.06 -17.45
C VAL A 121 4.31 -27.06 -18.56
N ASP A 122 3.03 -27.25 -18.85
CA ASP A 122 2.58 -28.18 -19.89
C ASP A 122 2.73 -27.61 -21.31
N GLU A 123 2.65 -26.28 -21.48
CA GLU A 123 2.81 -25.62 -22.79
C GLU A 123 4.27 -25.67 -23.30
N GLU A 124 5.25 -25.47 -22.42
CA GLU A 124 6.69 -25.56 -22.78
C GLU A 124 7.11 -26.98 -23.18
N LYS A 125 6.50 -28.02 -22.59
CA LYS A 125 6.77 -29.43 -22.95
C LYS A 125 6.07 -29.87 -24.24
N LEU A 126 4.94 -29.27 -24.59
CA LEU A 126 4.20 -29.56 -25.82
C LEU A 126 4.77 -28.82 -27.05
N ALA A 127 5.42 -27.67 -26.84
CA ALA A 127 5.99 -26.85 -27.91
C ALA A 127 7.31 -27.39 -28.50
N ASN A 128 7.92 -28.40 -27.88
CA ASN A 128 9.14 -29.04 -28.38
C ASN A 128 8.97 -30.57 -28.40
N PRO A 129 8.21 -31.11 -29.37
CA PRO A 129 8.18 -32.55 -29.61
C PRO A 129 9.55 -32.98 -30.15
N GLU A 130 10.24 -33.89 -29.44
CA GLU A 130 11.34 -34.67 -30.02
C GLU A 130 10.89 -35.47 -31.26
#